data_AF-A0A534PZY1-F1
#
_entry.id   AF-A0A534PZY1-F1
#
_cell.length_a   1.000
_cell.length_b   1.000
_cell.length_c   1.000
_cell.angle_alpha   90.00
_cell.angle_beta   90.00
_cell.angle_gamma   90.00
#
_symmetry.space_group_name_H-M   'P 1'
#
loop_
_entity.id
_entity.type
_entity.pdbx_description
1 polymer ?
#
loop_
_entity_poly.entity_id
_entity_poly.type
_entity_poly.pdbx_seq_one_letter_code
_entity_poly.pdbx_strand_id
1 'polypeptide(L)'
;MTLTRALGLAAAVLALAAPGRAEIYRWTDAQGRIHFTERIDQVPPEHRNAARESATASRGAERVQIYSSSPSGAPASPAPDRAARRAIEIPFTRIGSLMRVDATVNDLVSVPFLIDTGASGVSIPSAYVARLGVRIRPDTPSVQVTTANGVVARPLISLQSVEIEGARVENLAATVDFGLEFGLLGGSFFNNYVYRVDAARSVITLEPNAEIRGGMSEAQWRDHFRSWINPLQRLEAYLRDHPYLDDHERASLAVRKQQLEAGLSDLERNADEAGVPQVWREGVGR
;
A
#
# COMPACT_ATOMS: atom_id res chain seq x y z
N MET A 1 51.73 -25.71 -56.25
CA MET A 1 50.62 -24.92 -56.84
C MET A 1 49.31 -25.62 -56.52
N THR A 2 48.33 -24.87 -56.01
CA THR A 2 46.86 -25.11 -55.97
C THR A 2 46.34 -26.37 -55.24
N LEU A 3 45.86 -26.30 -53.99
CA LEU A 3 44.49 -25.92 -53.53
C LEU A 3 43.35 -26.76 -54.10
N THR A 4 42.75 -27.65 -53.29
CA THR A 4 41.29 -27.63 -52.97
C THR A 4 40.98 -28.56 -51.80
N ARG A 5 40.64 -27.98 -50.64
CA ARG A 5 39.99 -28.68 -49.52
C ARG A 5 38.48 -28.63 -49.78
N ALA A 6 37.83 -29.79 -49.80
CA ALA A 6 36.38 -29.88 -49.82
C ALA A 6 35.83 -29.57 -48.42
N LEU A 7 35.15 -28.42 -48.31
CA LEU A 7 34.25 -28.07 -47.21
C LEU A 7 32.87 -28.69 -47.50
N GLY A 8 32.28 -29.40 -46.54
CA GLY A 8 30.94 -29.97 -46.67
C GLY A 8 30.20 -30.03 -45.33
N LEU A 9 29.49 -28.94 -45.05
CA LEU A 9 28.38 -28.72 -44.10
C LEU A 9 28.26 -29.62 -42.85
N ALA A 10 28.62 -29.05 -41.69
CA ALA A 10 27.92 -29.35 -40.44
C ALA A 10 26.92 -28.21 -40.18
N ALA A 11 25.65 -28.44 -40.45
CA ALA A 11 24.57 -27.52 -40.11
C ALA A 11 24.34 -27.58 -38.59
N ALA A 12 24.91 -26.62 -37.86
CA ALA A 12 24.56 -26.38 -36.47
C ALA A 12 23.16 -25.77 -36.42
N VAL A 13 22.17 -26.59 -36.07
CA VAL A 13 20.83 -26.14 -35.69
C VAL A 13 20.96 -25.44 -34.33
N LEU A 14 21.20 -24.13 -34.34
CA LEU A 14 20.96 -23.30 -33.17
C LEU A 14 19.44 -23.24 -32.96
N ALA A 15 18.96 -24.00 -31.98
CA ALA A 15 17.64 -23.79 -31.41
C ALA A 15 17.63 -22.42 -30.71
N LEU A 16 17.13 -21.39 -31.42
CA LEU A 16 16.74 -20.13 -30.81
C LEU A 16 15.61 -20.44 -29.82
N ALA A 17 15.95 -20.52 -28.53
CA ALA A 17 14.95 -20.46 -27.47
C ALA A 17 14.25 -19.11 -27.58
N ALA A 18 12.99 -19.11 -28.01
CA ALA A 18 12.18 -17.90 -28.03
C ALA A 18 12.11 -17.34 -26.59
N PRO A 19 12.24 -16.02 -26.38
CA PRO A 19 12.05 -15.44 -25.07
C PRO A 19 10.61 -15.74 -24.63
N GLY A 20 10.48 -16.47 -23.52
CA GLY A 20 9.18 -16.72 -22.90
C GLY A 20 8.53 -15.39 -22.55
N ARG A 21 7.52 -14.98 -23.33
CA ARG A 21 6.72 -13.80 -23.03
C ARG A 21 5.77 -14.15 -21.89
N ALA A 22 6.03 -13.64 -20.69
CA ALA A 22 5.10 -13.73 -19.58
C ALA A 22 3.96 -12.73 -19.80
N GLU A 23 2.88 -13.17 -20.44
CA GLU A 23 1.63 -12.39 -20.53
C GLU A 23 0.90 -12.50 -19.19
N ILE A 24 0.77 -11.39 -18.48
CA ILE A 24 0.00 -11.35 -17.23
C ILE A 24 -1.48 -11.11 -17.56
N TYR A 25 -2.30 -12.08 -17.19
CA TYR A 25 -3.75 -12.09 -17.36
C TYR A 25 -4.42 -11.51 -16.13
N ARG A 26 -5.25 -10.48 -16.35
CA ARG A 26 -6.04 -9.81 -15.31
C ARG A 26 -7.53 -10.08 -15.52
N TRP A 27 -8.26 -10.49 -14.49
CA TRP A 27 -9.73 -10.59 -14.56
C TRP A 27 -10.39 -10.10 -13.27
N THR A 28 -11.68 -9.78 -13.36
CA THR A 28 -12.49 -9.38 -12.20
C THR A 28 -13.56 -10.44 -11.99
N ASP A 29 -13.68 -10.96 -10.78
CA ASP A 29 -14.68 -11.98 -10.45
C ASP A 29 -16.07 -11.38 -10.22
N ALA A 30 -17.06 -12.25 -9.98
CA ALA A 30 -18.44 -11.84 -9.74
C ALA A 30 -18.64 -10.99 -8.46
N GLN A 31 -17.65 -10.95 -7.57
CA GLN A 31 -17.65 -10.13 -6.36
C GLN A 31 -16.86 -8.81 -6.55
N GLY A 32 -16.41 -8.51 -7.77
CA GLY A 32 -15.66 -7.30 -8.09
C GLY A 32 -14.18 -7.36 -7.73
N ARG A 33 -13.63 -8.52 -7.37
CA ARG A 33 -12.22 -8.66 -6.98
C ARG A 33 -11.34 -8.90 -8.21
N ILE A 34 -10.20 -8.21 -8.27
CA ILE A 34 -9.25 -8.27 -9.38
C ILE A 34 -8.20 -9.35 -9.09
N HIS A 35 -8.00 -10.24 -10.06
CA HIS A 35 -7.04 -11.35 -10.01
C HIS A 35 -5.99 -11.21 -11.10
N PHE A 36 -4.78 -11.72 -10.85
CA PHE A 36 -3.65 -11.71 -11.78
C PHE A 36 -3.02 -13.10 -11.87
N THR A 37 -2.64 -13.53 -13.07
CA THR A 37 -1.86 -14.77 -13.28
C THR A 37 -0.98 -14.66 -14.51
N GLU A 38 0.13 -15.37 -14.54
CA GLU A 38 1.03 -15.46 -15.70
C GLU A 38 0.59 -16.55 -16.68
N ARG A 39 -0.46 -17.32 -16.35
CA ARG A 39 -0.93 -18.41 -17.19
C ARG A 39 -2.45 -18.38 -17.37
N ILE A 40 -2.88 -18.31 -18.63
CA ILE A 40 -4.30 -18.24 -18.99
C ILE A 40 -5.14 -19.44 -18.52
N ASP A 41 -4.50 -20.59 -18.30
CA ASP A 41 -5.17 -21.80 -17.80
C ASP A 41 -5.58 -21.68 -16.32
N GLN A 42 -4.92 -20.81 -15.54
CA GLN A 42 -5.28 -20.48 -14.16
C GLN A 42 -6.44 -19.47 -14.05
N VAL A 43 -6.83 -18.83 -15.17
CA VAL A 43 -8.02 -17.97 -15.20
C VAL A 43 -9.28 -18.87 -15.30
N PRO A 44 -10.32 -18.65 -14.47
CA PRO A 44 -11.58 -19.37 -14.60
C PRO A 44 -12.17 -19.24 -16.03
N PRO A 45 -12.73 -20.31 -16.62
CA PRO A 45 -13.16 -20.32 -18.02
C PRO A 45 -14.05 -19.14 -18.44
N GLU A 46 -14.97 -18.73 -17.57
CA GLU A 46 -15.89 -17.61 -17.73
C GLU A 46 -15.20 -16.25 -17.84
N HIS A 47 -13.95 -16.13 -17.38
CA HIS A 47 -13.18 -14.89 -17.34
C HIS A 47 -12.01 -14.86 -18.34
N ARG A 48 -11.72 -15.97 -19.02
CA ARG A 48 -10.55 -16.09 -19.93
C ARG A 48 -10.58 -15.11 -21.10
N ASN A 49 -11.75 -14.86 -21.69
CA ASN A 49 -11.86 -13.93 -22.81
C ASN A 49 -11.59 -12.49 -22.35
N ALA A 50 -12.21 -12.05 -21.25
CA ALA A 50 -11.95 -10.74 -20.66
C ALA A 50 -10.48 -10.58 -20.22
N ALA A 51 -9.85 -11.66 -19.74
CA ALA A 51 -8.45 -11.66 -19.35
C ALA A 51 -7.50 -11.54 -20.55
N ARG A 52 -7.81 -12.21 -21.68
CA ARG A 52 -7.08 -12.07 -22.94
C ARG A 52 -7.25 -10.68 -23.55
N GLU A 53 -8.45 -10.12 -23.50
CA GLU A 53 -8.72 -8.75 -23.94
C GLU A 53 -7.98 -7.74 -23.08
N SER A 54 -7.94 -7.93 -21.76
CA SER A 54 -7.18 -7.08 -20.83
C SER A 54 -5.67 -7.16 -21.08
N ALA A 55 -5.13 -8.37 -21.33
CA ALA A 55 -3.73 -8.57 -21.71
C ALA A 55 -3.40 -7.91 -23.06
N THR A 56 -4.36 -7.89 -24.00
CA THR A 56 -4.22 -7.27 -25.32
C THR A 56 -4.38 -5.74 -25.27
N ALA A 57 -5.30 -5.23 -24.45
CA ALA A 57 -5.46 -3.80 -24.20
C ALA A 57 -4.24 -3.22 -23.47
N SER A 58 -3.63 -4.00 -22.56
CA SER A 58 -2.36 -3.63 -21.90
C SER A 58 -1.18 -3.57 -22.86
N ARG A 59 -1.23 -4.28 -24.00
CA ARG A 59 -0.25 -4.11 -25.10
C ARG A 59 -0.44 -2.82 -25.88
N GLY A 60 -1.65 -2.25 -25.89
CA GLY A 60 -1.97 -0.97 -26.54
C GLY A 60 -1.93 0.25 -25.62
N ALA A 61 -1.80 0.05 -24.30
CA ALA A 61 -1.85 1.11 -23.29
C ALA A 61 -0.48 1.76 -23.08
N GLU A 62 0.05 2.39 -24.12
CA GLU A 62 1.16 3.35 -24.06
C GLU A 62 0.71 4.71 -23.50
N ARG A 63 -0.33 4.74 -22.64
CA ARG A 63 -0.96 5.97 -22.13
C ARG A 63 -0.62 6.19 -20.67
N VAL A 64 0.07 7.32 -20.42
CA VAL A 64 0.30 7.96 -19.13
C VAL A 64 -0.92 7.79 -18.21
N GLN A 65 -0.78 6.98 -17.16
CA GLN A 65 -1.76 6.88 -16.08
C GLN A 65 -1.46 7.99 -15.08
N ILE A 66 -2.18 9.10 -15.22
CA ILE A 66 -2.25 10.16 -14.21
C ILE A 66 -3.32 9.73 -13.22
N TYR A 67 -2.93 9.24 -12.03
CA TYR A 67 -3.86 9.11 -10.91
C TYR A 67 -3.97 10.47 -10.23
N SER A 68 -4.77 11.36 -10.83
CA SER A 68 -5.32 12.50 -10.10
C SER A 68 -6.61 12.03 -9.45
N SER A 69 -6.63 11.88 -8.14
CA SER A 69 -7.90 11.93 -7.41
C SER A 69 -8.49 13.33 -7.66
N SER A 70 -9.38 13.44 -8.65
CA SER A 70 -10.14 14.67 -8.86
C SER A 70 -11.23 14.73 -7.78
N PRO A 71 -11.26 15.73 -6.90
CA PRO A 71 -12.49 16.08 -6.22
C PRO A 71 -13.42 16.71 -7.26
N SER A 72 -14.65 16.24 -7.30
CA SER A 72 -15.70 16.82 -8.13
C SER A 72 -15.96 18.29 -7.73
N GLY A 73 -15.68 19.21 -8.65
CA GLY A 73 -16.45 20.44 -8.89
C GLY A 73 -16.23 21.68 -7.99
N ALA A 74 -15.35 22.60 -8.41
CA ALA A 74 -15.57 24.05 -8.54
C ALA A 74 -14.25 24.77 -8.97
N PRO A 75 -14.28 25.87 -9.75
CA PRO A 75 -13.06 26.57 -10.14
C PRO A 75 -12.63 27.54 -9.04
N ALA A 76 -11.44 27.36 -8.48
CA ALA A 76 -10.78 28.37 -7.65
C ALA A 76 -9.60 28.98 -8.41
N SER A 77 -9.62 30.31 -8.55
CA SER A 77 -8.58 31.15 -9.14
C SER A 77 -7.19 30.95 -8.50
N PRO A 78 -6.10 31.28 -9.20
CA PRO A 78 -4.75 30.94 -8.78
C PRO A 78 -4.30 31.83 -7.61
N ALA A 79 -4.01 31.22 -6.47
CA ALA A 79 -3.24 31.88 -5.41
C ALA A 79 -1.74 31.67 -5.67
N PRO A 80 -0.92 32.72 -5.72
CA PRO A 80 0.52 32.62 -5.88
C PRO A 80 1.15 32.41 -4.50
N ASP A 81 1.74 31.23 -4.26
CA ASP A 81 3.14 31.13 -3.83
C ASP A 81 3.57 29.65 -3.86
N ARG A 82 4.04 29.20 -5.02
CA ARG A 82 4.69 27.91 -5.19
C ARG A 82 6.12 28.06 -4.70
N ALA A 83 6.31 28.23 -3.38
CA ALA A 83 7.58 27.90 -2.75
C ALA A 83 7.96 26.51 -3.27
N ALA A 84 9.07 26.43 -3.99
CA ALA A 84 9.40 25.36 -4.92
C ALA A 84 9.25 23.97 -4.27
N ARG A 85 8.05 23.39 -4.39
CA ARG A 85 7.77 21.98 -4.10
C ARG A 85 8.53 21.21 -5.17
N ARG A 86 9.79 20.88 -4.90
CA ARG A 86 10.60 20.13 -5.84
C ARG A 86 9.97 18.74 -5.93
N ALA A 87 9.42 18.46 -7.09
CA ALA A 87 9.01 17.12 -7.44
C ALA A 87 10.22 16.18 -7.30
N ILE A 88 10.02 15.06 -6.62
CA ILE A 88 11.04 14.03 -6.40
C ILE A 88 10.89 13.03 -7.54
N GLU A 89 11.95 12.80 -8.30
CA GLU A 89 11.98 11.75 -9.33
C GLU A 89 12.60 10.49 -8.73
N ILE A 90 11.81 9.42 -8.65
CA ILE A 90 12.23 8.10 -8.19
C ILE A 90 12.40 7.21 -9.42
N PRO A 91 13.63 6.87 -9.83
CA PRO A 91 13.85 5.85 -10.84
C PRO A 91 13.43 4.48 -10.28
N PHE A 92 12.85 3.63 -11.14
CA PHE A 92 12.51 2.25 -10.77
C PHE A 92 13.07 1.25 -11.78
N THR A 93 13.34 0.04 -11.30
CA THR A 93 13.71 -1.09 -12.14
C THR A 93 12.47 -1.89 -12.50
N ARG A 94 12.35 -2.33 -13.75
CA ARG A 94 11.26 -3.20 -14.18
C ARG A 94 11.57 -4.66 -13.91
N ILE A 95 10.64 -5.35 -13.27
CA ILE A 95 10.62 -6.82 -13.17
C ILE A 95 9.31 -7.27 -13.83
N GLY A 96 9.37 -7.59 -15.12
CA GLY A 96 8.16 -7.73 -15.93
C GLY A 96 7.36 -6.42 -15.99
N SER A 97 6.11 -6.46 -15.53
CA SER A 97 5.26 -5.26 -15.39
C SER A 97 5.45 -4.52 -14.06
N LEU A 98 6.11 -5.15 -13.10
CA LEU A 98 6.27 -4.63 -11.74
C LEU A 98 7.37 -3.55 -11.70
N MET A 99 7.17 -2.57 -10.83
CA MET A 99 8.10 -1.48 -10.60
C MET A 99 8.78 -1.71 -9.25
N ARG A 100 10.10 -1.95 -9.28
CA ARG A 100 10.93 -2.14 -8.09
C ARG A 100 11.73 -0.88 -7.78
N VAL A 101 11.75 -0.52 -6.50
CA VAL A 101 12.61 0.51 -5.91
C VAL A 101 13.30 -0.07 -4.68
N ASP A 102 14.44 0.49 -4.29
CA ASP A 102 15.06 0.17 -3.01
C ASP A 102 14.77 1.33 -2.04
N ALA A 103 14.23 1.02 -0.86
CA ALA A 103 13.90 2.01 0.15
C ALA A 103 14.75 1.79 1.40
N THR A 104 15.18 2.88 2.04
CA THR A 104 15.80 2.84 3.37
C THR A 104 14.70 2.85 4.42
N VAL A 105 14.68 1.83 5.27
CA VAL A 105 13.70 1.68 6.34
C VAL A 105 14.39 1.88 7.69
N ASN A 106 13.77 2.71 8.53
CA ASN A 106 14.26 3.15 9.84
C ASN A 106 15.69 3.70 9.81
N ASP A 107 16.10 4.33 8.71
CA ASP A 107 17.47 4.86 8.51
C ASP A 107 18.59 3.80 8.63
N LEU A 108 18.23 2.52 8.60
CA LEU A 108 19.13 1.42 8.96
C LEU A 108 19.26 0.38 7.85
N VAL A 109 18.15 0.00 7.23
CA VAL A 109 18.10 -1.17 6.36
C VAL A 109 17.55 -0.80 5.00
N SER A 110 18.34 -1.02 3.94
CA SER A 110 17.83 -0.98 2.57
C SER A 110 17.03 -2.27 2.28
N VAL A 111 15.78 -2.09 1.87
CA VAL A 111 14.82 -3.16 1.56
C VAL A 111 14.32 -2.93 0.13
N PRO A 112 14.29 -3.96 -0.74
CA PRO A 112 13.73 -3.83 -2.06
C PRO A 112 12.20 -3.92 -1.98
N PHE A 113 11.51 -2.97 -2.60
CA PHE A 113 10.06 -2.87 -2.63
C PHE A 113 9.51 -2.92 -4.04
N LEU A 114 8.35 -3.55 -4.18
CA LEU A 114 7.46 -3.36 -5.31
C LEU A 114 6.48 -2.23 -4.99
N ILE A 115 6.22 -1.41 -6.00
CA ILE A 115 5.20 -0.38 -5.94
C ILE A 115 3.85 -1.03 -6.22
N ASP A 116 3.00 -1.07 -5.20
CA ASP A 116 1.69 -1.71 -5.23
C ASP A 116 0.63 -0.72 -4.75
N THR A 117 0.18 0.15 -5.65
CA THR A 117 -0.90 1.11 -5.35
C THR A 117 -2.25 0.42 -5.10
N GLY A 118 -2.35 -0.89 -5.32
CA GLY A 118 -3.53 -1.69 -4.95
C GLY A 118 -3.53 -2.12 -3.49
N ALA A 119 -2.36 -2.17 -2.84
CA ALA A 119 -2.25 -2.42 -1.41
C ALA A 119 -2.65 -1.18 -0.60
N SER A 120 -3.41 -1.37 0.47
CA SER A 120 -3.79 -0.27 1.36
C SER A 120 -2.63 0.23 2.23
N GLY A 121 -1.69 -0.66 2.58
CA GLY A 121 -0.58 -0.38 3.49
C GLY A 121 0.78 -0.83 2.97
N VAL A 122 1.81 -0.70 3.81
CA VAL A 122 3.16 -1.20 3.54
C VAL A 122 3.32 -2.60 4.12
N SER A 123 4.01 -3.48 3.39
CA SER A 123 4.35 -4.83 3.83
C SER A 123 5.86 -5.03 3.82
N ILE A 124 6.41 -5.56 4.91
CA ILE A 124 7.83 -5.86 5.09
C ILE A 124 8.06 -7.38 5.00
N PRO A 125 9.03 -7.84 4.20
CA PRO A 125 9.41 -9.25 4.22
C PRO A 125 10.04 -9.60 5.56
N SER A 126 9.64 -10.74 6.13
CA SER A 126 10.09 -11.20 7.45
C SER A 126 11.62 -11.25 7.60
N ALA A 127 12.34 -11.51 6.50
CA ALA A 127 13.80 -11.54 6.45
C ALA A 127 14.49 -10.22 6.87
N TYR A 128 13.80 -9.08 6.79
CA TYR A 128 14.35 -7.77 7.17
C TYR A 128 14.01 -7.35 8.60
N VAL A 129 13.02 -7.99 9.23
CA VAL A 129 12.47 -7.55 10.53
C VAL A 129 13.52 -7.55 11.65
N ALA A 130 14.35 -8.59 11.74
CA ALA A 130 15.40 -8.66 12.75
C ALA A 130 16.48 -7.57 12.54
N ARG A 131 16.77 -7.22 11.28
CA ARG A 131 17.72 -6.16 10.92
C ARG A 131 17.19 -4.77 11.27
N LEU A 132 15.87 -4.61 11.30
CA LEU A 132 15.18 -3.41 11.77
C LEU A 132 15.12 -3.32 13.31
N GLY A 133 15.73 -4.27 14.04
CA GLY A 133 15.69 -4.32 15.50
C GLY A 133 14.33 -4.76 16.07
N VAL A 134 13.40 -5.20 15.22
CA VAL A 134 12.06 -5.62 15.62
C VAL A 134 12.06 -7.13 15.91
N ARG A 135 11.39 -7.54 16.99
CA ARG A 135 11.17 -8.94 17.33
C ARG A 135 9.69 -9.26 17.29
N ILE A 136 9.29 -10.19 16.44
CA ILE A 136 7.92 -10.71 16.42
C ILE A 136 7.77 -11.71 17.55
N ARG A 137 6.91 -11.37 18.49
CA ARG A 137 6.54 -12.16 19.67
C ARG A 137 5.08 -12.62 19.58
N PRO A 138 4.64 -13.61 20.38
CA PRO A 138 3.23 -14.03 20.42
C PRO A 138 2.23 -12.92 20.76
N ASP A 139 2.67 -11.89 21.49
CA ASP A 139 1.87 -10.71 21.86
C ASP A 139 1.93 -9.58 20.81
N THR A 140 2.65 -9.76 19.70
CA THR A 140 2.70 -8.74 18.64
C THR A 140 1.30 -8.54 18.07
N PRO A 141 0.79 -7.30 17.99
CA PRO A 141 -0.49 -7.03 17.36
C PRO A 141 -0.54 -7.63 15.96
N SER A 142 -1.71 -8.09 15.53
CA SER A 142 -1.93 -8.61 14.19
C SER A 142 -3.18 -8.01 13.57
N VAL A 143 -3.17 -7.90 12.25
CA VAL A 143 -4.30 -7.42 11.46
C VAL A 143 -4.66 -8.44 10.39
N GLN A 144 -5.94 -8.53 10.07
CA GLN A 144 -6.40 -9.32 8.94
C GLN A 144 -6.10 -8.57 7.64
N VAL A 145 -5.40 -9.23 6.72
CA VAL A 145 -5.05 -8.69 5.41
C VAL A 145 -5.76 -9.54 4.36
N THR A 146 -6.46 -8.89 3.45
CA THR A 146 -7.04 -9.57 2.28
C THR A 146 -5.94 -9.75 1.24
N THR A 147 -5.65 -11.00 0.91
CA THR A 147 -4.70 -11.36 -0.15
C THR A 147 -5.43 -12.10 -1.27
N ALA A 148 -4.74 -12.35 -2.39
CA ALA A 148 -5.27 -13.17 -3.46
C ALA A 148 -5.66 -14.59 -3.00
N ASN A 149 -5.00 -15.10 -1.94
CA ASN A 149 -5.23 -16.43 -1.38
C ASN A 149 -6.25 -16.43 -0.23
N GLY A 150 -6.95 -15.31 0.00
CA GLY A 150 -7.93 -15.15 1.09
C GLY A 150 -7.43 -14.22 2.20
N VAL A 151 -8.19 -14.20 3.30
CA VAL A 151 -7.89 -13.35 4.45
C VAL A 151 -6.92 -14.05 5.38
N VAL A 152 -5.79 -13.41 5.66
CA VAL A 152 -4.74 -13.95 6.54
C VAL A 152 -4.38 -12.95 7.63
N ALA A 153 -4.13 -13.43 8.84
CA ALA A 153 -3.61 -12.59 9.91
C ALA A 153 -2.11 -12.37 9.71
N ARG A 154 -1.67 -11.10 9.76
CA ARG A 154 -0.25 -10.71 9.69
C ARG A 154 0.13 -9.89 10.91
N PRO A 155 1.34 -10.09 11.48
CA PRO A 155 1.87 -9.19 12.50
C PRO A 155 1.90 -7.76 11.98
N LEU A 156 1.53 -6.81 12.82
CA LEU A 156 1.57 -5.38 12.56
C LEU A 156 2.71 -4.76 13.39
N ILE A 157 3.59 -4.04 12.72
CA ILE A 157 4.73 -3.34 13.32
C ILE A 157 4.67 -1.85 12.96
N SER A 158 5.33 -1.02 13.76
CA SER A 158 5.55 0.39 13.42
C SER A 158 6.94 0.57 12.83
N LEU A 159 7.03 1.25 11.69
CA LEU A 159 8.27 1.71 11.08
C LEU A 159 8.47 3.18 11.45
N GLN A 160 9.67 3.52 11.91
CA GLN A 160 10.05 4.90 12.21
C GLN A 160 10.09 5.73 10.93
N SER A 161 10.64 5.15 9.85
CA SER A 161 10.72 5.82 8.55
C SER A 161 10.77 4.83 7.40
N VAL A 162 10.27 5.26 6.25
CA VAL A 162 10.52 4.66 4.93
C VAL A 162 10.92 5.80 4.01
N GLU A 163 12.09 5.69 3.36
CA GLU A 163 12.64 6.72 2.50
C GLU A 163 13.11 6.16 1.15
N ILE A 164 12.79 6.88 0.07
CA ILE A 164 13.18 6.55 -1.30
C ILE A 164 13.62 7.83 -2.01
N GLU A 165 14.91 7.99 -2.31
CA GLU A 165 15.45 9.13 -3.07
C GLU A 165 14.98 10.52 -2.54
N GLY A 166 14.85 10.65 -1.22
CA GLY A 166 14.39 11.87 -0.54
C GLY A 166 12.87 11.96 -0.30
N ALA A 167 12.08 11.03 -0.84
CA ALA A 167 10.67 10.86 -0.45
C ALA A 167 10.60 10.06 0.84
N ARG A 168 10.35 10.74 1.96
CA ARG A 168 10.34 10.16 3.30
C ARG A 168 8.95 10.20 3.91
N VAL A 169 8.53 9.09 4.51
CA VAL A 169 7.33 9.02 5.35
C VAL A 169 7.70 8.41 6.69
N GLU A 170 7.25 9.02 7.78
CA GLU A 170 7.57 8.63 9.15
C GLU A 170 6.37 7.96 9.83
N ASN A 171 6.65 7.20 10.90
CA ASN A 171 5.65 6.57 11.79
C ASN A 171 4.59 5.74 11.04
N LEU A 172 5.07 4.85 10.18
CA LEU A 172 4.23 4.12 9.25
C LEU A 172 3.96 2.70 9.75
N ALA A 173 2.69 2.35 9.90
CA ALA A 173 2.30 0.98 10.22
C ALA A 173 2.55 0.05 9.03
N ALA A 174 3.19 -1.10 9.28
CA ALA A 174 3.50 -2.09 8.26
C ALA A 174 3.17 -3.51 8.72
N THR A 175 2.69 -4.33 7.79
CA THR A 175 2.49 -5.75 8.05
C THR A 175 3.79 -6.51 7.80
N VAL A 176 4.02 -7.59 8.56
CA VAL A 176 5.12 -8.52 8.29
C VAL A 176 4.58 -9.70 7.49
N ASP A 177 5.13 -9.91 6.31
CA ASP A 177 4.79 -11.06 5.47
C ASP A 177 5.94 -12.07 5.43
N PHE A 178 5.60 -13.34 5.67
CA PHE A 178 6.58 -14.44 5.75
C PHE A 178 6.87 -15.09 4.39
N GLY A 179 6.07 -14.81 3.36
CA GLY A 179 6.22 -15.38 2.02
C GLY A 179 6.70 -14.38 0.96
N LEU A 180 6.83 -13.09 1.32
CA LEU A 180 7.31 -12.08 0.39
C LEU A 180 8.84 -12.12 0.23
N GLU A 181 9.29 -11.94 -1.01
CA GLU A 181 10.70 -11.67 -1.34
C GLU A 181 10.98 -10.16 -1.34
N PHE A 182 10.05 -9.38 -1.92
CA PHE A 182 10.08 -7.92 -1.97
C PHE A 182 9.03 -7.35 -1.02
N GLY A 183 9.34 -6.21 -0.39
CA GLY A 183 8.31 -5.45 0.32
C GLY A 183 7.26 -4.90 -0.64
N LEU A 184 6.12 -4.47 -0.11
CA LEU A 184 5.08 -3.77 -0.88
C LEU A 184 4.94 -2.35 -0.36
N LEU A 185 4.99 -1.36 -1.26
CA LEU A 185 4.65 0.03 -0.96
C LEU A 185 3.23 0.31 -1.44
N GLY A 186 2.31 0.48 -0.48
CA GLY A 186 0.91 0.74 -0.75
C GLY A 186 0.45 2.16 -0.44
N GLY A 187 -0.87 2.33 -0.37
CA GLY A 187 -1.55 3.60 -0.17
C GLY A 187 -1.05 4.38 1.05
N SER A 188 -0.76 3.72 2.18
CA SER A 188 -0.26 4.42 3.37
C SER A 188 1.04 5.20 3.14
N PHE A 189 1.88 4.79 2.17
CA PHE A 189 3.04 5.57 1.72
C PHE A 189 2.63 6.60 0.66
N PHE A 190 1.99 6.14 -0.43
CA PHE A 190 1.73 6.97 -1.61
C PHE A 190 0.70 8.09 -1.38
N ASN A 191 -0.24 7.94 -0.45
CA ASN A 191 -1.23 8.97 -0.14
C ASN A 191 -0.60 10.29 0.32
N ASN A 192 0.62 10.24 0.88
CA ASN A 192 1.37 11.43 1.27
C ASN A 192 1.91 12.24 0.08
N TYR A 193 1.70 11.74 -1.15
CA TYR A 193 2.17 12.35 -2.38
C TYR A 193 1.09 12.39 -3.46
N VAL A 194 1.14 13.43 -4.29
CA VAL A 194 0.60 13.37 -5.64
C VAL A 194 1.66 12.71 -6.49
N TYR A 195 1.32 11.61 -7.18
CA TYR A 195 2.30 10.83 -7.93
C TYR A 195 1.93 10.63 -9.40
N ARG A 196 2.96 10.56 -10.25
CA ARG A 196 2.84 10.27 -11.69
C ARG A 196 3.86 9.23 -12.09
N VAL A 197 3.41 8.19 -12.78
CA VAL A 197 4.29 7.17 -13.34
C VAL A 197 4.61 7.51 -14.79
N ASP A 198 5.89 7.68 -15.11
CA ASP A 198 6.42 7.76 -16.46
C ASP A 198 7.03 6.41 -16.84
N ALA A 199 6.20 5.57 -17.48
CA ALA A 199 6.59 4.21 -17.80
C ALA A 199 7.73 4.13 -18.83
N ALA A 200 7.77 5.05 -19.79
CA ALA A 200 8.79 5.09 -20.82
C ALA A 200 10.16 5.45 -20.24
N ARG A 201 10.20 6.41 -19.30
CA ARG A 201 11.42 6.83 -18.61
C ARG A 201 11.77 5.97 -17.40
N SER A 202 10.88 5.06 -16.98
CA SER A 202 10.99 4.28 -15.74
C SER A 202 11.21 5.15 -14.49
N VAL A 203 10.42 6.22 -14.39
CA VAL A 203 10.49 7.19 -13.29
C VAL A 203 9.10 7.41 -12.69
N ILE A 204 9.04 7.58 -11.37
CA ILE A 204 7.87 8.07 -10.66
C ILE A 204 8.18 9.46 -10.13
N THR A 205 7.33 10.42 -10.46
CA THR A 205 7.41 11.76 -9.90
C THR A 205 6.49 11.83 -8.67
N LEU A 206 7.02 12.26 -7.53
CA LEU A 206 6.26 12.51 -6.30
C LEU A 206 6.29 14.00 -5.93
N GLU A 207 5.13 14.56 -5.61
CA GLU A 207 5.01 15.88 -5.01
C GLU A 207 4.29 15.75 -3.65
N PRO A 208 4.78 16.37 -2.56
CA PRO A 208 4.11 16.29 -1.26
C PRO A 208 2.63 16.69 -1.34
N ASN A 209 1.76 15.86 -0.75
CA ASN A 209 0.33 16.11 -0.71
C ASN A 209 -0.05 16.86 0.58
N ALA A 210 -0.33 18.16 0.46
CA ALA A 210 -0.66 19.00 1.61
C ALA A 210 -2.05 18.73 2.22
N GLU A 211 -2.93 18.05 1.49
CA GLU A 211 -4.30 17.71 1.93
C GLU A 211 -4.34 16.41 2.75
N ILE A 212 -3.24 15.66 2.78
CA ILE A 212 -3.12 14.38 3.46
C ILE A 212 -2.16 14.54 4.65
N ARG A 213 -2.53 13.96 5.79
CA ARG A 213 -1.71 13.91 7.01
C ARG A 213 -1.62 12.46 7.46
N GLY A 214 -0.41 11.93 7.65
CA GLY A 214 -0.21 10.52 8.04
C GLY A 214 -0.91 9.52 7.11
N GLY A 215 -0.93 9.79 5.80
CA GLY A 215 -1.58 8.93 4.79
C GLY A 215 -3.11 8.98 4.74
N MET A 216 -3.78 9.82 5.54
CA MET A 216 -5.24 9.99 5.55
C MET A 216 -5.69 11.44 5.28
N SER A 217 -6.82 11.58 4.58
CA SER A 217 -7.51 12.86 4.39
C SER A 217 -8.23 13.34 5.65
N GLU A 218 -8.64 14.60 5.66
CA GLU A 218 -9.49 15.16 6.74
C GLU A 218 -10.71 14.27 7.03
N ALA A 219 -11.44 13.87 5.98
CA ALA A 219 -12.65 13.08 6.14
C ALA A 219 -12.35 11.73 6.80
N GLN A 220 -11.26 11.07 6.38
CA GLN A 220 -10.84 9.80 6.97
C GLN A 220 -10.40 9.95 8.42
N TRP A 221 -9.65 11.00 8.77
CA TRP A 221 -9.29 11.29 10.17
C TRP A 221 -10.53 11.52 11.03
N ARG A 222 -11.47 12.34 10.55
CA ARG A 222 -12.75 12.60 11.22
C ARG A 222 -13.53 11.32 11.45
N ASP A 223 -13.61 10.45 10.45
CA ASP A 223 -14.30 9.17 10.56
C ASP A 223 -13.60 8.21 11.54
N HIS A 224 -12.26 8.20 11.55
CA HIS A 224 -11.47 7.45 12.53
C HIS A 224 -11.78 7.91 13.96
N PHE A 225 -11.68 9.21 14.25
CA PHE A 225 -12.03 9.76 15.56
C PHE A 225 -13.48 9.41 15.93
N ARG A 226 -14.43 9.49 14.98
CA ARG A 226 -15.85 9.11 15.21
C ARG A 226 -16.00 7.66 15.64
N SER A 227 -15.23 6.77 15.03
CA SER A 227 -15.32 5.33 15.30
C SER A 227 -14.90 4.96 16.72
N TRP A 228 -14.09 5.81 17.39
CA TRP A 228 -13.68 5.63 18.79
C TRP A 228 -14.55 6.43 19.77
N ILE A 229 -14.86 7.68 19.45
CA ILE A 229 -15.63 8.58 20.32
C ILE A 229 -17.07 8.09 20.49
N ASN A 230 -17.75 7.71 19.40
CA ASN A 230 -19.18 7.39 19.47
C ASN A 230 -19.46 6.13 20.32
N PRO A 231 -18.73 5.00 20.19
CA PRO A 231 -18.90 3.88 21.09
C PRO A 231 -18.58 4.21 22.55
N LEU A 232 -17.55 5.03 22.81
CA LEU A 232 -17.18 5.43 24.16
C LEU A 232 -18.30 6.24 24.82
N GLN A 233 -18.81 7.26 24.13
CA GLN A 233 -19.93 8.07 24.62
C GLN A 233 -21.19 7.24 24.88
N ARG A 234 -21.54 6.31 23.98
CA ARG A 234 -22.68 5.40 24.18
C ARG A 234 -22.49 4.51 25.41
N LEU A 235 -21.27 3.99 25.60
CA LEU A 235 -20.94 3.14 26.75
C LEU A 235 -21.00 3.93 28.07
N GLU A 236 -20.48 5.15 28.08
CA GLU A 236 -20.55 6.03 29.25
C GLU A 236 -21.98 6.44 29.60
N ALA A 237 -22.81 6.72 28.60
CA ALA A 237 -24.23 6.97 28.80
C ALA A 237 -24.93 5.72 29.37
N TYR A 238 -24.68 4.54 28.80
CA TYR A 238 -25.24 3.29 29.29
C TYR A 238 -24.89 3.02 30.76
N LEU A 239 -23.61 3.17 31.14
CA LEU A 239 -23.15 2.99 32.52
C LEU A 239 -23.78 3.99 33.51
N ARG A 240 -24.04 5.21 33.05
CA ARG A 240 -24.70 6.27 33.84
C ARG A 240 -26.18 5.95 34.07
N ASP A 241 -26.86 5.51 33.02
CA ASP A 241 -28.30 5.26 33.03
C ASP A 241 -28.67 3.93 33.71
N HIS A 242 -27.71 3.02 33.89
CA HIS A 242 -27.89 1.71 34.52
C HIS A 242 -27.03 1.57 35.80
N PRO A 243 -27.36 2.28 36.89
CA PRO A 243 -26.56 2.26 38.12
C PRO A 243 -26.58 0.92 38.85
N TYR A 244 -27.55 0.04 38.56
CA TYR A 244 -27.76 -1.25 39.25
C TYR A 244 -27.30 -2.48 38.44
N LEU A 245 -26.39 -2.31 37.47
CA LEU A 245 -25.74 -3.44 36.80
C LEU A 245 -25.05 -4.34 37.81
N ASP A 246 -25.10 -5.65 37.58
CA ASP A 246 -24.35 -6.61 38.38
C ASP A 246 -22.83 -6.41 38.22
N ASP A 247 -22.07 -6.91 39.18
CA ASP A 247 -20.63 -6.67 39.26
C ASP A 247 -19.86 -7.24 38.05
N HIS A 248 -20.32 -8.36 37.49
CA HIS A 248 -19.66 -9.00 36.36
C HIS A 248 -19.89 -8.20 35.06
N GLU A 249 -21.14 -7.80 34.79
CA GLU A 249 -21.48 -6.93 33.67
C GLU A 249 -20.75 -5.58 33.78
N ARG A 250 -20.75 -4.98 34.97
CA ARG A 250 -20.02 -3.73 35.23
C ARG A 250 -18.53 -3.86 34.97
N ALA A 251 -17.90 -4.94 35.44
CA ALA A 251 -16.48 -5.19 35.21
C ALA A 251 -16.16 -5.35 33.72
N SER A 252 -16.98 -6.12 32.98
CA SER A 252 -16.81 -6.31 31.53
C SER A 252 -16.92 -4.98 30.76
N LEU A 253 -17.92 -4.16 31.07
CA LEU A 253 -18.10 -2.85 30.45
C LEU A 253 -16.99 -1.86 30.83
N ALA A 254 -16.47 -1.93 32.06
CA ALA A 254 -15.32 -1.13 32.49
C ALA A 254 -14.05 -1.48 31.69
N VAL A 255 -13.79 -2.78 31.45
CA VAL A 255 -12.69 -3.22 30.58
C VAL A 255 -12.89 -2.69 29.15
N ARG A 256 -14.11 -2.76 28.62
CA ARG A 256 -14.41 -2.24 27.29
C ARG A 256 -14.20 -0.72 27.19
N LYS A 257 -14.58 0.03 28.23
CA LYS A 257 -14.35 1.48 28.33
C LYS A 257 -12.85 1.78 28.29
N GLN A 258 -12.08 1.10 29.12
CA GLN A 258 -10.62 1.26 29.16
C GLN A 258 -9.96 0.97 27.80
N GLN A 259 -10.43 -0.04 27.07
CA GLN A 259 -9.94 -0.34 25.71
C GLN A 259 -10.24 0.79 24.72
N LEU A 260 -11.44 1.36 24.76
CA LEU A 260 -11.82 2.47 23.89
C LEU A 260 -11.02 3.75 24.22
N GLU A 261 -10.80 4.03 25.49
CA GLU A 261 -9.98 5.16 25.96
C GLU A 261 -8.51 5.00 25.53
N ALA A 262 -7.94 3.81 25.70
CA ALA A 262 -6.57 3.53 25.27
C ALA A 262 -6.43 3.69 23.74
N GLY A 263 -7.37 3.14 22.97
CA GLY A 263 -7.36 3.28 21.51
C GLY A 263 -7.53 4.73 21.02
N LEU A 264 -8.37 5.52 21.71
CA LEU A 264 -8.50 6.95 21.41
C LEU A 264 -7.22 7.71 21.74
N SER A 265 -6.56 7.42 22.87
CA SER A 265 -5.27 8.02 23.23
C SER A 265 -4.16 7.67 22.22
N ASP A 266 -4.16 6.43 21.72
CA ASP A 266 -3.26 6.02 20.65
C ASP A 266 -3.54 6.78 19.34
N LEU A 267 -4.82 6.97 19.00
CA LEU A 267 -5.22 7.74 17.82
C LEU A 267 -4.82 9.23 17.95
N GLU A 268 -4.96 9.83 19.13
CA GLU A 268 -4.53 11.20 19.40
C GLU A 268 -3.02 11.37 19.22
N ARG A 269 -2.22 10.45 19.77
CA ARG A 269 -0.77 10.45 19.59
C ARG A 269 -0.38 10.32 18.12
N ASN A 270 -1.02 9.41 17.38
CA ASN A 270 -0.78 9.25 15.95
C ASN A 270 -1.17 10.52 15.16
N ALA A 271 -2.25 11.20 15.58
CA ALA A 271 -2.69 12.45 14.97
C ALA A 271 -1.71 13.60 15.24
N ASP A 272 -1.13 13.68 16.44
CA ASP A 272 -0.08 14.64 16.78
C ASP A 272 1.18 14.41 15.95
N GLU A 273 1.65 13.16 15.87
CA GLU A 273 2.80 12.76 15.05
C GLU A 273 2.58 13.08 13.56
N ALA A 274 1.35 12.90 13.06
CA ALA A 274 0.98 13.22 11.69
C ALA A 274 0.72 14.72 11.44
N GLY A 275 0.78 15.57 12.47
CA GLY A 275 0.50 17.00 12.36
C GLY A 275 -0.96 17.31 11.98
N VAL A 276 -1.90 16.48 12.41
CA VAL A 276 -3.34 16.62 12.16
C VAL A 276 -3.89 17.79 12.98
N PRO A 277 -4.52 18.81 12.36
CA PRO A 277 -5.10 19.93 13.10
C PRO A 277 -6.20 19.51 14.08
N GLN A 278 -6.29 20.20 15.22
CA GLN A 278 -7.31 19.94 16.24
C GLN A 278 -8.75 20.00 15.69
N VAL A 279 -9.01 20.87 14.70
CA VAL A 279 -10.30 21.00 14.01
C VAL A 279 -10.74 19.76 13.23
N TRP A 280 -9.83 18.83 12.90
CA TRP A 280 -10.15 17.54 12.29
C TRP A 280 -10.52 16.47 13.34
N ARG A 281 -10.16 16.72 14.59
CA ARG A 281 -10.39 15.81 15.74
C ARG A 281 -11.69 16.17 16.48
N GLU A 282 -12.06 17.44 16.46
CA GLU A 282 -13.20 18.01 17.20
C GLU A 282 -14.54 17.99 16.44
N GLY A 283 -15.64 18.05 17.21
CA GLY A 283 -17.01 18.17 16.66
C GLY A 283 -17.58 16.89 16.08
N VAL A 284 -16.98 15.74 16.38
CA VAL A 284 -17.30 14.45 15.75
C VAL A 284 -18.42 13.67 16.45
N GLY A 285 -18.84 14.10 17.65
CA GLY A 285 -19.87 13.46 18.47
C GLY A 285 -20.93 14.42 19.04
N ARG A 286 -21.37 15.42 18.24
CA ARG A 286 -22.60 16.17 18.50
C ARG A 286 -23.71 15.71 17.57
#